data_AF-A0A4Q9JVL6-F1
#
_entry.id   AF-A0A4Q9JVL6-F1
#
_cell.length_a   1.000
_cell.length_b   1.000
_cell.length_c   1.000
_cell.angle_alpha   90.00
_cell.angle_beta   90.00
_cell.angle_gamma   90.00
#
_symmetry.space_group_name_H-M   'P 1'
#
loop_
_entity.id
_entity.type
_entity.pdbx_description
1 polymer ?
#
loop_
_entity_poly.entity_id
_entity_poly.type
_entity_poly.pdbx_seq_one_letter_code
_entity_poly.pdbx_strand_id
1 'polypeptide(L)'
;MIDNGIEHIIKDCGCFNSVQEIQNVNFKITKNTCVRYCDKNIPRKEFHHSAAVWDNRNNIIDEIGIIAFFLASPKGNYHTETIDFQALENENIIISKDYDFSYLIPPVKFYKEIIDEYCCLMDNKKSASFLKQIANLNHNLAKIKIHNHLSYKLGCIMIRNSKSLLGYIKMPFILMIVVLAHKEQNKTNHFLKELKNDLNKEIILKEKECFTYKLGAALIKASKTWYKGGYIRFLFMDLPRLKKEFKNKKVK
;
A
#
# COMPACT_ATOMS: atom_id res chain seq x y z
N MET A 1 11.51 -1.07 -50.67
CA MET A 1 11.19 -2.24 -51.51
C MET A 1 12.30 -3.27 -51.39
N ILE A 2 11.94 -4.54 -51.33
CA ILE A 2 12.86 -5.68 -51.39
C ILE A 2 12.54 -6.46 -52.65
N ASP A 3 13.51 -6.77 -53.48
CA ASP A 3 13.30 -7.37 -54.81
C ASP A 3 14.39 -8.41 -55.08
N ASN A 4 14.01 -9.60 -55.54
CA ASN A 4 14.95 -10.69 -55.87
C ASN A 4 15.03 -11.01 -57.39
N GLY A 5 14.40 -10.18 -58.22
CA GLY A 5 14.32 -10.34 -59.68
C GLY A 5 13.14 -11.19 -60.16
N ILE A 6 12.43 -11.88 -59.27
CA ILE A 6 11.23 -12.68 -59.55
C ILE A 6 10.02 -12.08 -58.84
N GLU A 7 10.21 -11.75 -57.56
CA GLU A 7 9.19 -11.18 -56.68
C GLU A 7 9.73 -9.92 -56.01
N HIS A 8 8.81 -9.04 -55.62
CA HIS A 8 9.11 -7.84 -54.86
C HIS A 8 8.13 -7.67 -53.69
N ILE A 9 8.64 -7.16 -52.57
CA ILE A 9 7.89 -6.74 -51.38
C ILE A 9 7.98 -5.23 -51.24
N ILE A 10 6.85 -4.61 -50.96
CA ILE A 10 6.74 -3.18 -50.69
C ILE A 10 6.09 -3.01 -49.33
N LYS A 11 6.80 -2.28 -48.46
CA LYS A 11 6.46 -1.95 -47.08
C LYS A 11 6.79 -0.49 -46.86
N ASP A 12 5.87 0.23 -46.23
CA ASP A 12 6.09 1.61 -45.81
C ASP A 12 6.86 1.62 -44.48
N CYS A 13 7.77 2.58 -44.32
CA CYS A 13 8.54 2.80 -43.10
C CYS A 13 8.48 4.27 -42.66
N GLY A 14 8.59 4.50 -41.35
CA GLY A 14 8.67 5.86 -40.80
C GLY A 14 10.03 6.51 -41.04
N CYS A 15 10.09 7.85 -41.01
CA CYS A 15 11.30 8.64 -41.23
C CYS A 15 12.22 8.75 -39.98
N PHE A 16 12.32 7.68 -39.18
CA PHE A 16 13.17 7.62 -37.99
C PHE A 16 13.83 6.24 -37.86
N ASN A 17 14.94 6.17 -37.12
CA ASN A 17 15.64 4.92 -36.86
C ASN A 17 14.68 3.89 -36.24
N SER A 18 14.37 2.85 -37.00
CA SER A 18 13.36 1.87 -36.65
C SER A 18 13.75 0.49 -37.15
N VAL A 19 13.37 -0.53 -36.38
CA VAL A 19 13.48 -1.93 -36.81
C VAL A 19 12.25 -2.26 -37.65
N GLN A 20 12.47 -2.67 -38.89
CA GLN A 20 11.41 -3.04 -39.82
C GLN A 20 11.37 -4.56 -39.96
N GLU A 21 10.31 -5.17 -39.44
CA GLU A 21 10.06 -6.61 -39.60
C GLU A 21 9.47 -6.90 -40.99
N ILE A 22 9.91 -7.95 -41.65
CA ILE A 22 9.28 -8.48 -42.88
C ILE A 22 8.68 -9.83 -42.52
N GLN A 23 7.35 -9.93 -42.57
CA GLN A 23 6.56 -11.10 -42.21
C GLN A 23 6.24 -11.99 -43.41
N ASN A 24 6.61 -11.58 -44.63
CA ASN A 24 6.47 -12.41 -45.82
C ASN A 24 7.34 -13.68 -45.74
N VAL A 25 6.70 -14.79 -45.40
CA VAL A 25 7.34 -16.11 -45.29
C VAL A 25 7.66 -16.77 -46.63
N ASN A 26 7.09 -16.27 -47.73
CA ASN A 26 7.24 -16.87 -49.07
C ASN A 26 8.41 -16.27 -49.86
N PHE A 27 8.82 -15.06 -49.53
CA PHE A 27 9.89 -14.38 -50.23
C PHE A 27 11.25 -15.02 -49.95
N LYS A 28 11.88 -15.52 -51.00
CA LYS A 28 13.22 -16.13 -50.91
C LYS A 28 14.30 -15.09 -51.11
N ILE A 29 15.17 -14.95 -50.11
CA ILE A 29 16.40 -14.15 -50.22
C ILE A 29 17.39 -14.94 -51.09
N THR A 30 17.89 -14.30 -52.14
CA THR A 30 18.86 -14.86 -53.08
C THR A 30 20.04 -13.90 -53.23
N LYS A 31 21.09 -14.32 -53.95
CA LYS A 31 22.21 -13.45 -54.31
C LYS A 31 21.82 -12.19 -55.10
N ASN A 32 20.64 -12.20 -55.73
CA ASN A 32 20.11 -11.07 -56.50
C ASN A 32 19.16 -10.19 -55.68
N THR A 33 18.95 -10.52 -54.39
CA THR A 33 18.06 -9.74 -53.53
C THR A 33 18.67 -8.38 -53.24
N CYS A 34 17.93 -7.32 -53.58
CA CYS A 34 18.29 -5.95 -53.30
C CYS A 34 17.21 -5.28 -52.44
N VAL A 35 17.65 -4.40 -51.54
CA VAL A 35 16.78 -3.50 -50.79
C VAL A 35 16.99 -2.11 -51.34
N ARG A 36 15.93 -1.47 -51.79
CA ARG A 36 15.98 -0.15 -52.40
C ARG A 36 14.77 0.68 -52.06
N TYR A 37 14.96 1.98 -52.12
CA TYR A 37 13.87 2.93 -52.19
C TYR A 37 12.99 2.67 -53.44
N CYS A 38 11.69 2.95 -53.33
CA CYS A 38 10.73 2.82 -54.43
C CYS A 38 9.78 4.02 -54.40
N ASP A 39 9.94 4.91 -55.37
CA ASP A 39 9.12 6.09 -55.63
C ASP A 39 7.82 5.77 -56.38
N LYS A 40 7.72 4.56 -56.96
CA LYS A 40 6.57 4.12 -57.75
C LYS A 40 5.39 3.77 -56.85
N ASN A 41 4.21 4.20 -57.27
CA ASN A 41 2.94 3.88 -56.61
C ASN A 41 2.50 2.43 -56.91
N ILE A 42 3.20 1.47 -56.33
CA ILE A 42 2.95 0.03 -56.49
C ILE A 42 2.18 -0.47 -55.24
N PRO A 43 1.23 -1.41 -55.38
CA PRO A 43 0.50 -1.97 -54.24
C PRO A 43 1.42 -2.54 -53.16
N ARG A 44 1.11 -2.18 -51.91
CA ARG A 44 1.79 -2.70 -50.71
C ARG A 44 1.45 -4.18 -50.55
N LYS A 45 2.48 -4.99 -50.34
CA LYS A 45 2.34 -6.44 -50.14
C LYS A 45 2.60 -6.87 -48.69
N GLU A 46 2.96 -5.92 -47.84
CA GLU A 46 3.39 -6.14 -46.46
C GLU A 46 2.67 -5.18 -45.51
N PHE A 47 2.36 -5.65 -44.30
CA PHE A 47 1.89 -4.78 -43.24
C PHE A 47 2.98 -3.80 -42.81
N HIS A 48 2.61 -2.56 -42.56
CA HIS A 48 3.47 -1.54 -41.97
C HIS A 48 2.87 -1.07 -40.65
N HIS A 49 3.73 -0.64 -39.73
CA HIS A 49 3.33 -0.03 -38.48
C HIS A 49 3.92 1.37 -38.40
N SER A 50 3.11 2.33 -37.98
CA SER A 50 3.55 3.72 -37.75
C SER A 50 4.19 4.40 -38.97
N ALA A 51 3.79 4.00 -40.17
CA ALA A 51 4.02 4.75 -41.39
C ALA A 51 2.67 5.34 -41.82
N ALA A 52 2.51 6.66 -41.67
CA ALA A 52 1.29 7.35 -42.04
C ALA A 52 1.65 8.66 -42.75
N VAL A 53 0.96 8.92 -43.85
CA VAL A 53 1.07 10.17 -44.60
C VAL A 53 -0.06 11.08 -44.11
N TRP A 54 0.26 12.09 -43.30
CA TRP A 54 -0.72 12.98 -42.67
C TRP A 54 -1.01 14.27 -43.45
N ASP A 55 -0.34 14.48 -44.59
CA ASP A 55 -0.47 15.67 -45.43
C ASP A 55 -0.38 15.27 -46.91
N ASN A 56 -1.02 16.00 -47.82
CA ASN A 56 -0.93 15.82 -49.28
C ASN A 56 0.45 16.22 -49.86
N ARG A 57 1.41 16.56 -49.01
CA ARG A 57 2.81 16.79 -49.40
C ARG A 57 3.54 15.46 -49.51
N ASN A 58 4.31 15.27 -50.60
CA ASN A 58 5.22 14.15 -50.78
C ASN A 58 6.34 14.20 -49.73
N ASN A 59 6.05 13.83 -48.48
CA ASN A 59 7.05 13.68 -47.41
C ASN A 59 7.77 12.33 -47.56
N ILE A 60 8.30 12.07 -48.75
CA ILE A 60 9.00 10.84 -49.10
C ILE A 60 10.48 11.21 -49.23
N ILE A 61 11.34 10.53 -48.46
CA ILE A 61 12.80 10.71 -48.55
C ILE A 61 13.31 9.87 -49.72
N ASP A 62 14.23 10.44 -50.50
CA ASP A 62 14.76 9.85 -51.74
C ASP A 62 15.84 8.78 -51.47
N GLU A 63 16.33 8.71 -50.23
CA GLU A 63 17.42 7.84 -49.77
C GLU A 63 17.07 7.15 -48.44
N ILE A 64 17.60 5.93 -48.24
CA ILE A 64 17.43 5.15 -47.00
C ILE A 64 18.79 4.61 -46.57
N GLY A 65 19.16 4.87 -45.31
CA GLY A 65 20.32 4.23 -44.67
C GLY A 65 19.94 2.90 -44.05
N ILE A 66 20.68 1.83 -44.39
CA ILE A 66 20.53 0.51 -43.78
C ILE A 66 21.68 0.29 -42.80
N ILE A 67 21.36 0.10 -41.52
CA ILE A 67 22.36 -0.11 -40.45
C ILE A 67 22.71 -1.59 -40.32
N ALA A 68 21.69 -2.46 -40.28
CA ALA A 68 21.87 -3.90 -40.09
C ALA A 68 20.72 -4.70 -40.71
N PHE A 69 20.98 -5.96 -41.04
CA PHE A 69 19.98 -6.92 -41.50
C PHE A 69 20.06 -8.17 -40.64
N PHE A 70 18.96 -8.52 -39.96
CA PHE A 70 18.88 -9.71 -39.11
C PHE A 70 18.05 -10.79 -39.80
N LEU A 71 18.61 -11.98 -39.96
CA LEU A 71 17.91 -13.13 -40.51
C LEU A 71 17.56 -14.10 -39.37
N ALA A 72 16.27 -14.22 -39.07
CA ALA A 72 15.78 -15.21 -38.12
C ALA A 72 15.40 -16.51 -38.84
N SER A 73 15.80 -17.65 -38.27
CA SER A 73 15.41 -18.97 -38.78
C SER A 73 14.06 -19.37 -38.20
N PRO A 74 13.08 -19.82 -38.99
CA PRO A 74 11.79 -20.27 -38.46
C PRO A 74 11.89 -21.51 -37.55
N LYS A 75 13.06 -22.14 -37.46
CA LYS A 75 13.36 -23.26 -36.56
C LYS A 75 13.81 -22.83 -35.15
N GLY A 76 14.15 -21.55 -34.95
CA GLY A 76 14.60 -21.06 -33.65
C GLY A 76 13.43 -20.85 -32.68
N ASN A 77 13.59 -21.26 -31.43
CA ASN A 77 12.52 -21.20 -30.43
C ASN A 77 12.58 -19.87 -29.64
N TYR A 78 12.47 -18.74 -30.33
CA TYR A 78 12.78 -17.39 -29.83
C TYR A 78 11.83 -16.85 -28.73
N HIS A 79 10.82 -17.62 -28.32
CA HIS A 79 9.77 -17.17 -27.40
C HIS A 79 9.64 -18.04 -26.14
N THR A 80 10.33 -19.18 -26.06
CA THR A 80 10.16 -20.14 -24.94
C THR A 80 11.45 -20.58 -24.26
N GLU A 81 12.61 -20.06 -24.67
CA GLU A 81 13.86 -20.36 -23.99
C GLU A 81 13.89 -19.68 -22.61
N THR A 82 13.85 -20.49 -21.55
CA THR A 82 14.20 -20.03 -20.21
C THR A 82 15.68 -19.71 -20.20
N ILE A 83 16.01 -18.42 -20.10
CA ILE A 83 17.39 -17.94 -20.03
C ILE A 83 18.04 -18.52 -18.77
N ASP A 84 19.06 -19.35 -18.94
CA ASP A 84 19.88 -19.85 -17.83
C ASP A 84 20.92 -18.80 -17.43
N PHE A 85 20.56 -17.98 -16.44
CA PHE A 85 21.44 -16.94 -15.94
C PHE A 85 22.72 -17.50 -15.30
N GLN A 86 22.71 -18.73 -14.76
CA GLN A 86 23.92 -19.34 -14.19
C GLN A 86 24.89 -19.77 -15.28
N ALA A 87 24.38 -20.30 -16.41
CA ALA A 87 25.22 -20.61 -17.56
C ALA A 87 25.86 -19.35 -18.16
N LEU A 88 25.08 -18.27 -18.32
CA LEU A 88 25.55 -16.97 -18.84
C LEU A 88 26.57 -16.29 -17.91
N GLU A 89 26.39 -16.37 -16.59
CA GLU A 89 27.34 -15.78 -15.62
C GLU A 89 28.72 -16.46 -15.69
N ASN A 90 28.76 -17.72 -16.10
CA ASN A 90 29.99 -18.50 -16.25
C ASN A 90 30.55 -18.50 -17.69
N GLU A 91 29.89 -17.80 -18.62
CA GLU A 91 30.31 -17.74 -20.01
C GLU A 91 31.39 -16.66 -20.19
N ASN A 92 32.58 -17.07 -20.66
CA ASN A 92 33.69 -16.14 -20.91
C ASN A 92 33.47 -15.40 -22.23
N ILE A 93 32.76 -14.28 -22.19
CA ILE A 93 32.55 -13.40 -23.35
C ILE A 93 33.82 -12.59 -23.61
N ILE A 94 34.50 -12.88 -24.74
CA ILE A 94 35.66 -12.12 -25.20
C ILE A 94 35.18 -10.97 -26.08
N ILE A 95 35.17 -9.75 -25.53
CA ILE A 95 34.83 -8.54 -26.28
C ILE A 95 36.08 -8.07 -27.04
N SER A 96 35.94 -7.82 -28.35
CA SER A 96 37.03 -7.20 -29.13
C SER A 96 37.36 -5.82 -28.58
N LYS A 97 38.65 -5.47 -28.55
CA LYS A 97 39.14 -4.20 -27.99
C LYS A 97 38.48 -2.96 -28.61
N ASP A 98 38.10 -3.04 -29.88
CA ASP A 98 37.44 -1.94 -30.61
C ASP A 98 36.02 -1.66 -30.11
N TYR A 99 35.45 -2.58 -29.33
CA TYR A 99 34.09 -2.49 -28.77
C TYR A 99 34.07 -2.57 -27.23
N ASP A 100 35.24 -2.46 -26.57
CA ASP A 100 35.31 -2.43 -25.11
C ASP A 100 35.01 -1.01 -24.59
N PHE A 101 33.75 -0.81 -24.21
CA PHE A 101 33.26 0.43 -23.61
C PHE A 101 33.09 0.34 -22.09
N SER A 102 33.80 -0.60 -21.43
CA SER A 102 33.67 -0.81 -19.98
C SER A 102 33.98 0.44 -19.15
N TYR A 103 34.82 1.34 -19.66
CA TYR A 103 35.15 2.63 -19.02
C TYR A 103 33.97 3.62 -18.95
N LEU A 104 32.95 3.46 -19.80
CA LEU A 104 31.72 4.25 -19.75
C LEU A 104 30.76 3.72 -18.68
N ILE A 105 30.93 2.47 -18.25
CA ILE A 105 30.10 1.84 -17.24
C ILE A 105 30.69 2.19 -15.87
N PRO A 106 29.99 3.02 -15.08
CA PRO A 106 30.47 3.35 -13.74
C PRO A 106 30.39 2.07 -12.88
N PRO A 107 31.23 1.92 -11.82
CA PRO A 107 31.41 0.66 -11.10
C PRO A 107 30.10 0.15 -10.46
N VAL A 108 29.34 -0.66 -11.18
CA VAL A 108 27.97 -1.07 -10.85
C VAL A 108 27.88 -1.72 -9.48
N LYS A 109 28.91 -2.52 -9.12
CA LYS A 109 29.01 -3.17 -7.81
C LYS A 109 29.02 -2.16 -6.65
N PHE A 110 29.76 -1.07 -6.79
CA PHE A 110 29.84 -0.01 -5.79
C PHE A 110 28.49 0.71 -5.60
N TYR A 111 27.80 1.04 -6.70
CA TYR A 111 26.47 1.66 -6.59
C TYR A 111 25.43 0.72 -5.98
N LYS A 112 25.51 -0.58 -6.30
CA LYS A 112 24.63 -1.59 -5.69
C LYS A 112 24.83 -1.64 -4.16
N GLU A 113 26.08 -1.71 -3.71
CA GLU A 113 26.40 -1.74 -2.27
C GLU A 113 25.85 -0.50 -1.54
N ILE A 114 25.98 0.69 -2.14
CA ILE A 114 25.43 1.95 -1.57
C ILE A 114 23.90 1.92 -1.50
N ILE A 115 23.22 1.45 -2.56
CA ILE A 115 21.76 1.38 -2.60
C ILE A 115 21.25 0.38 -1.55
N ASP A 116 21.89 -0.78 -1.43
CA ASP A 116 21.52 -1.81 -0.47
C ASP A 116 21.70 -1.30 0.97
N GLU A 117 22.82 -0.64 1.29
CA GLU A 117 23.05 -0.02 2.60
C GLU A 117 21.98 1.04 2.93
N TYR A 118 21.68 1.92 1.97
CA TYR A 118 20.66 2.95 2.13
C TYR A 118 19.27 2.34 2.39
N CYS A 119 18.88 1.32 1.62
CA CYS A 119 17.63 0.61 1.80
C CYS A 119 17.53 -0.01 3.20
N CYS A 120 18.57 -0.71 3.66
CA CYS A 120 18.61 -1.30 5.00
C CYS A 120 18.45 -0.26 6.13
N LEU A 121 19.10 0.91 6.01
CA LEU A 121 18.97 1.98 7.00
C LEU A 121 17.58 2.61 7.01
N MET A 122 16.98 2.80 5.82
CA MET A 122 15.68 3.44 5.69
C MET A 122 14.53 2.51 6.08
N ASP A 123 14.64 1.21 5.85
CA ASP A 123 13.63 0.23 6.25
C ASP A 123 13.49 0.15 7.77
N ASN A 124 14.60 0.18 8.52
CA ASN A 124 14.57 0.24 9.98
C ASN A 124 13.91 1.52 10.53
N LYS A 125 14.14 2.67 9.89
CA LYS A 125 13.51 3.94 10.30
C LYS A 125 12.02 3.96 9.99
N LYS A 126 11.62 3.48 8.80
CA LYS A 126 10.21 3.36 8.42
C LYS A 126 9.49 2.38 9.35
N SER A 127 10.06 1.21 9.59
CA SER A 127 9.46 0.19 10.46
C SER A 127 9.27 0.71 11.89
N ALA A 128 10.24 1.42 12.46
CA ALA A 128 10.10 2.04 13.78
C ALA A 128 8.97 3.09 13.83
N SER A 129 8.85 3.93 12.80
CA SER A 129 7.77 4.91 12.68
C SER A 129 6.39 4.24 12.60
N PHE A 130 6.26 3.18 11.78
CA PHE A 130 5.01 2.42 11.67
C PHE A 130 4.65 1.71 12.97
N LEU A 131 5.63 1.09 13.64
CA LEU A 131 5.41 0.46 14.96
C LEU A 131 4.92 1.47 16.00
N LYS A 132 5.49 2.69 16.01
CA LYS A 132 5.02 3.78 16.88
C LYS A 132 3.59 4.20 16.56
N GLN A 133 3.22 4.29 15.28
CA GLN A 133 1.87 4.62 14.85
C GLN A 133 0.87 3.53 15.26
N ILE A 134 1.22 2.26 15.06
CA ILE A 134 0.41 1.10 15.48
C ILE A 134 0.20 1.13 17.00
N ALA A 135 1.26 1.37 17.78
CA ALA A 135 1.16 1.49 19.23
C ALA A 135 0.20 2.62 19.67
N ASN A 136 0.29 3.80 19.03
CA ASN A 136 -0.62 4.92 19.32
C ASN A 136 -2.08 4.62 18.94
N LEU A 137 -2.30 3.99 17.78
CA LEU A 137 -3.64 3.55 17.35
C LEU A 137 -4.25 2.56 18.33
N ASN A 138 -3.48 1.57 18.80
CA ASN A 138 -3.93 0.61 19.80
C ASN A 138 -4.28 1.29 21.12
N HIS A 139 -3.46 2.24 21.58
CA HIS A 139 -3.74 3.03 22.77
C HIS A 139 -5.05 3.84 22.63
N ASN A 140 -5.25 4.53 21.50
CA ASN A 140 -6.46 5.31 21.23
C ASN A 140 -7.70 4.41 21.17
N LEU A 141 -7.60 3.24 20.54
CA LEU A 141 -8.68 2.26 20.47
C LEU A 141 -9.05 1.71 21.84
N ALA A 142 -8.06 1.37 22.68
CA ALA A 142 -8.28 0.94 24.06
C ALA A 142 -8.99 2.02 24.89
N LYS A 143 -8.58 3.28 24.73
CA LYS A 143 -9.21 4.44 25.38
C LYS A 143 -10.67 4.61 24.95
N ILE A 144 -10.95 4.55 23.65
CA ILE A 144 -12.32 4.58 23.11
C ILE A 144 -13.17 3.45 23.69
N LYS A 145 -12.62 2.24 23.79
CA LYS A 145 -13.32 1.07 24.36
C LYS A 145 -13.69 1.28 25.83
N ILE A 146 -12.78 1.83 26.63
CA ILE A 146 -13.06 2.17 28.04
C ILE A 146 -14.05 3.31 28.16
N HIS A 147 -13.89 4.36 27.37
CA HIS A 147 -14.80 5.50 27.39
C HIS A 147 -16.23 5.10 26.99
N ASN A 148 -16.36 4.10 26.12
CA ASN A 148 -17.64 3.52 25.73
C ASN A 148 -18.26 2.61 26.79
N HIS A 149 -17.48 2.14 27.78
CA HIS A 149 -17.98 1.30 28.85
C HIS A 149 -18.96 2.05 29.76
N LEU A 150 -20.05 1.41 30.16
CA LEU A 150 -21.10 2.02 30.98
C LEU A 150 -20.55 2.69 32.24
N SER A 151 -19.67 2.01 32.98
CA SER A 151 -19.05 2.56 34.19
C SER A 151 -18.35 3.90 33.95
N TYR A 152 -17.63 4.04 32.84
CA TYR A 152 -16.94 5.28 32.53
C TYR A 152 -17.94 6.41 32.23
N LYS A 153 -18.94 6.13 31.39
CA LYS A 153 -20.01 7.09 31.06
C LYS A 153 -20.73 7.59 32.32
N LEU A 154 -21.11 6.68 33.22
CA LEU A 154 -21.76 7.04 34.48
C LEU A 154 -20.85 7.90 35.37
N GLY A 155 -19.58 7.52 35.53
CA GLY A 155 -18.62 8.31 36.29
C GLY A 155 -18.44 9.73 35.75
N CYS A 156 -18.36 9.89 34.42
CA CYS A 156 -18.29 11.21 33.77
C CYS A 156 -19.51 12.07 34.09
N ILE A 157 -20.72 11.49 34.00
CA ILE A 157 -21.98 12.19 34.31
C ILE A 157 -21.97 12.65 35.77
N MET A 158 -21.51 11.78 36.68
CA MET A 158 -21.40 12.10 38.10
C MET A 158 -20.43 13.25 38.39
N ILE A 159 -19.28 13.25 37.75
CA ILE A 159 -18.27 14.31 37.93
C ILE A 159 -18.75 15.62 37.32
N ARG A 160 -19.36 15.59 36.12
CA ARG A 160 -19.80 16.81 35.42
C ARG A 160 -20.94 17.52 36.17
N ASN A 161 -21.92 16.75 36.62
CA ASN A 161 -23.12 17.32 37.24
C ASN A 161 -22.99 17.59 38.74
N SER A 162 -21.92 17.09 39.40
CA SER A 162 -21.67 17.37 40.82
C SER A 162 -21.19 18.80 41.10
N LYS A 163 -20.95 19.62 40.07
CA LYS A 163 -20.48 21.01 40.20
C LYS A 163 -21.57 22.05 40.45
N SER A 164 -22.85 21.67 40.34
CA SER A 164 -23.98 22.59 40.51
C SER A 164 -25.14 21.89 41.22
N LEU A 165 -25.87 22.64 42.04
CA LEU A 165 -27.03 22.15 42.79
C LEU A 165 -28.12 21.61 41.84
N LEU A 166 -28.38 22.34 40.75
CA LEU A 166 -29.32 21.92 39.71
C LEU A 166 -28.83 20.67 38.95
N GLY A 167 -27.51 20.56 38.76
CA GLY A 167 -26.88 19.37 38.18
C GLY A 167 -27.11 18.13 39.06
N TYR A 168 -26.96 18.28 40.39
CA TYR A 168 -27.21 17.20 41.34
C TYR A 168 -28.67 16.74 41.36
N ILE A 169 -29.63 17.67 41.24
CA ILE A 169 -31.06 17.34 41.15
C ILE A 169 -31.38 16.58 39.85
N LYS A 170 -30.80 17.00 38.71
CA LYS A 170 -31.04 16.37 37.39
C LYS A 170 -30.32 15.03 37.22
N MET A 171 -29.27 14.77 37.99
CA MET A 171 -28.37 13.63 37.86
C MET A 171 -29.06 12.26 37.79
N PRO A 172 -29.99 11.91 38.70
CA PRO A 172 -30.63 10.59 38.67
C PRO A 172 -31.32 10.31 37.33
N PHE A 173 -31.99 11.31 36.76
CA PHE A 173 -32.67 11.20 35.47
C PHE A 173 -31.69 11.03 34.32
N ILE A 174 -30.60 11.80 34.30
CA ILE A 174 -29.55 11.70 33.26
C ILE A 174 -28.88 10.31 33.31
N LEU A 175 -28.56 9.82 34.51
CA LEU A 175 -27.96 8.50 34.69
C LEU A 175 -28.90 7.40 34.16
N MET A 176 -30.19 7.48 34.45
CA MET A 176 -31.20 6.55 33.95
C MET A 176 -31.27 6.56 32.41
N ILE A 177 -31.36 7.74 31.79
CA ILE A 177 -31.40 7.88 30.32
C ILE A 177 -30.18 7.23 29.66
N VAL A 178 -28.99 7.48 30.20
CA VAL A 178 -27.74 6.93 29.63
C VAL A 178 -27.65 5.41 29.80
N VAL A 179 -28.15 4.85 30.91
CA VAL A 179 -28.23 3.40 31.09
C VAL A 179 -29.16 2.77 30.04
N LEU A 180 -30.33 3.38 29.79
CA LEU A 180 -31.28 2.88 28.79
C LEU A 180 -30.70 2.92 27.38
N ALA A 181 -30.15 4.07 26.97
CA ALA A 181 -29.53 4.23 25.65
C ALA A 181 -28.35 3.26 25.45
N HIS A 182 -27.52 3.04 26.47
CA HIS A 182 -26.41 2.09 26.38
C HIS A 182 -26.88 0.63 26.28
N LYS A 183 -27.99 0.28 26.94
CA LYS A 183 -28.60 -1.04 26.84
C LYS A 183 -29.11 -1.31 25.42
N GLU A 184 -29.71 -0.33 24.76
CA GLU A 184 -30.11 -0.44 23.35
C GLU A 184 -28.90 -0.61 22.42
N GLN A 185 -27.88 0.24 22.56
CA GLN A 185 -26.65 0.15 21.75
C GLN A 185 -25.92 -1.19 21.87
N ASN A 186 -25.98 -1.85 23.04
CA ASN A 186 -25.35 -3.14 23.23
C ASN A 186 -26.15 -4.32 22.63
N LYS A 187 -27.45 -4.16 22.38
CA LYS A 187 -28.27 -5.18 21.71
C LYS A 187 -27.96 -5.28 20.22
N THR A 188 -27.63 -4.16 19.58
CA THR A 188 -27.37 -4.10 18.12
C THR A 188 -25.93 -4.43 17.74
N ASN A 189 -24.97 -4.36 18.68
CA ASN A 189 -23.54 -4.47 18.42
C ASN A 189 -22.90 -5.78 18.92
N HIS A 190 -23.55 -6.94 18.72
CA HIS A 190 -22.98 -8.23 19.11
C HIS A 190 -21.63 -8.54 18.41
N PHE A 191 -21.51 -8.18 17.13
CA PHE A 191 -20.38 -8.52 16.26
C PHE A 191 -19.05 -7.83 16.65
N LEU A 192 -19.10 -6.67 17.29
CA LEU A 192 -17.89 -5.89 17.65
C LEU A 192 -17.20 -6.36 18.94
N LYS A 193 -17.81 -7.27 19.69
CA LYS A 193 -17.36 -7.66 21.04
C LYS A 193 -16.24 -8.70 21.04
N GLU A 194 -16.15 -9.52 20.00
CA GLU A 194 -15.25 -10.69 19.96
C GLU A 194 -13.88 -10.43 19.32
N LEU A 195 -13.75 -9.45 18.43
CA LEU A 195 -12.66 -9.47 17.43
C LEU A 195 -11.26 -8.97 17.90
N LYS A 196 -11.08 -8.41 19.10
CA LYS A 196 -9.86 -7.59 19.41
C LYS A 196 -9.42 -7.55 20.89
N ASN A 197 -9.42 -8.68 21.59
CA ASN A 197 -9.26 -8.67 23.06
C ASN A 197 -7.83 -8.69 23.61
N ASP A 198 -6.84 -9.27 22.91
CA ASP A 198 -5.57 -9.59 23.58
C ASP A 198 -4.58 -8.42 23.64
N LEU A 199 -4.41 -7.64 22.56
CA LEU A 199 -3.42 -6.55 22.52
C LEU A 199 -3.76 -5.34 23.40
N ASN A 200 -5.04 -5.17 23.76
CA ASN A 200 -5.52 -4.00 24.51
C ASN A 200 -5.65 -4.23 26.02
N LYS A 201 -5.42 -5.45 26.52
CA LYS A 201 -5.81 -5.87 27.87
C LYS A 201 -5.12 -5.05 28.97
N GLU A 202 -3.83 -4.78 28.83
CA GLU A 202 -3.06 -4.01 29.82
C GLU A 202 -3.49 -2.54 29.90
N ILE A 203 -3.67 -1.89 28.74
CA ILE A 203 -4.11 -0.49 28.65
C ILE A 203 -5.54 -0.35 29.21
N ILE A 204 -6.43 -1.29 28.86
CA ILE A 204 -7.78 -1.39 29.42
C ILE A 204 -7.73 -1.56 30.94
N LEU A 205 -6.82 -2.39 31.47
CA LEU A 205 -6.69 -2.60 32.91
C LEU A 205 -6.25 -1.31 33.62
N LYS A 206 -5.24 -0.62 33.08
CA LYS A 206 -4.76 0.67 33.60
C LYS A 206 -5.86 1.74 33.59
N GLU A 207 -6.58 1.88 32.49
CA GLU A 207 -7.68 2.84 32.36
C GLU A 207 -8.88 2.50 33.27
N LYS A 208 -9.15 1.21 33.55
CA LYS A 208 -10.15 0.80 34.55
C LYS A 208 -9.79 1.21 35.98
N GLU A 209 -8.51 1.48 36.26
CA GLU A 209 -8.10 2.01 37.56
C GLU A 209 -8.41 3.50 37.74
N CYS A 210 -8.79 4.22 36.67
CA CYS A 210 -9.07 5.64 36.77
C CYS A 210 -10.26 5.91 37.70
N PHE A 211 -10.21 7.05 38.39
CA PHE A 211 -11.25 7.43 39.36
C PHE A 211 -12.64 7.47 38.72
N THR A 212 -12.75 8.02 37.50
CA THR A 212 -14.01 8.10 36.74
C THR A 212 -14.63 6.72 36.53
N TYR A 213 -13.84 5.75 36.07
CA TYR A 213 -14.34 4.39 35.85
C TYR A 213 -14.76 3.73 37.17
N LYS A 214 -13.90 3.81 38.20
CA LYS A 214 -14.19 3.25 39.53
C LYS A 214 -15.45 3.84 40.15
N LEU A 215 -15.67 5.14 39.98
CA LEU A 215 -16.85 5.86 40.47
C LEU A 215 -18.15 5.29 39.88
N GLY A 216 -18.24 5.19 38.55
CA GLY A 216 -19.43 4.63 37.92
C GLY A 216 -19.57 3.12 38.12
N ALA A 217 -18.46 2.38 38.26
CA ALA A 217 -18.50 0.96 38.60
C ALA A 217 -19.07 0.74 40.02
N ALA A 218 -18.71 1.59 40.97
CA ALA A 218 -19.25 1.57 42.33
C ALA A 218 -20.75 1.93 42.34
N LEU A 219 -21.19 2.86 41.49
CA LEU A 219 -22.62 3.15 41.30
C LEU A 219 -23.39 1.93 40.77
N ILE A 220 -22.88 1.24 39.75
CA ILE A 220 -23.49 0.01 39.21
C ILE A 220 -23.54 -1.08 40.29
N LYS A 221 -22.51 -1.19 41.13
CA LYS A 221 -22.51 -2.14 42.25
C LYS A 221 -23.60 -1.78 43.27
N ALA A 222 -23.70 -0.50 43.63
CA ALA A 222 -24.71 0.01 44.53
C ALA A 222 -26.12 -0.26 44.03
N SER A 223 -26.36 -0.07 42.72
CA SER A 223 -27.66 -0.33 42.10
C SER A 223 -28.01 -1.82 42.09
N LYS A 224 -27.03 -2.72 41.93
CA LYS A 224 -27.26 -4.18 42.05
C LYS A 224 -27.58 -4.62 43.47
N THR A 225 -27.02 -3.96 44.48
CA THR A 225 -27.22 -4.29 45.90
C THR A 225 -28.13 -3.28 46.60
N TRP A 226 -29.03 -2.62 45.87
CA TRP A 226 -29.88 -1.55 46.41
C TRP A 226 -30.71 -2.03 47.61
N TYR A 227 -31.28 -3.23 47.52
CA TYR A 227 -32.07 -3.91 48.56
C TYR A 227 -31.27 -4.26 49.83
N LYS A 228 -29.93 -4.20 49.77
CA LYS A 228 -29.02 -4.37 50.92
C LYS A 228 -28.43 -3.04 51.39
N GLY A 229 -29.05 -1.91 51.04
CA GLY A 229 -28.52 -0.58 51.35
C GLY A 229 -27.31 -0.18 50.52
N GLY A 230 -27.18 -0.72 49.30
CA GLY A 230 -26.03 -0.46 48.40
C GLY A 230 -25.74 1.02 48.19
N TYR A 231 -26.78 1.87 48.07
CA TYR A 231 -26.61 3.31 47.90
C TYR A 231 -26.11 4.01 49.18
N ILE A 232 -26.55 3.56 50.36
CA ILE A 232 -26.05 4.08 51.64
C ILE A 232 -24.56 3.78 51.75
N ARG A 233 -24.17 2.52 51.50
CA ARG A 233 -22.76 2.13 51.45
C ARG A 233 -21.97 2.94 50.41
N PHE A 234 -22.54 3.16 49.24
CA PHE A 234 -21.90 3.94 48.19
C PHE A 234 -21.58 5.37 48.63
N LEU A 235 -22.57 6.06 49.21
CA LEU A 235 -22.45 7.46 49.63
C LEU A 235 -21.48 7.63 50.81
N PHE A 236 -21.56 6.76 51.82
CA PHE A 236 -20.82 6.94 53.07
C PHE A 236 -19.51 6.16 53.16
N MET A 237 -19.30 5.11 52.34
CA MET A 237 -18.07 4.32 52.36
C MET A 237 -17.29 4.40 51.04
N ASP A 238 -17.92 4.07 49.91
CA ASP A 238 -17.20 3.96 48.64
C ASP A 238 -16.75 5.32 48.10
N LEU A 239 -17.59 6.35 48.16
CA LEU A 239 -17.24 7.71 47.72
C LEU A 239 -16.06 8.31 48.52
N PRO A 240 -16.07 8.33 49.87
CA PRO A 240 -14.93 8.82 50.65
C PRO A 240 -13.65 8.04 50.37
N ARG A 241 -13.74 6.70 50.28
CA ARG A 241 -12.59 5.84 49.96
C ARG A 241 -12.00 6.16 48.60
N LEU A 242 -12.82 6.26 47.55
CA LEU A 242 -12.37 6.60 46.20
C LEU A 242 -11.74 7.99 46.12
N LYS A 243 -12.29 8.98 46.84
CA LYS A 243 -11.69 10.32 46.94
C LYS A 243 -10.32 10.28 47.60
N LYS A 244 -10.16 9.49 48.68
CA LYS A 244 -8.86 9.30 49.36
C LYS A 244 -7.84 8.62 48.47
N GLU A 245 -8.22 7.54 47.78
CA GLU A 245 -7.37 6.85 46.79
C GLU A 245 -6.88 7.81 45.69
N PHE A 246 -7.77 8.63 45.16
CA PHE A 246 -7.43 9.60 44.12
C PHE A 246 -6.50 10.70 44.63
N LYS A 247 -6.74 11.22 45.85
CA LYS A 247 -5.84 12.22 46.47
C LYS A 247 -4.45 11.64 46.71
N ASN A 248 -4.36 10.42 47.21
CA ASN A 248 -3.08 9.76 47.49
C ASN A 248 -2.30 9.42 46.21
N LYS A 249 -2.97 9.08 45.10
CA LYS A 249 -2.32 8.88 43.79
C LYS A 249 -1.79 10.18 43.15
N LYS A 250 -2.29 11.36 43.55
CA LYS A 250 -1.79 12.66 43.04
C LYS A 250 -0.56 13.20 43.79
N VAL A 251 -0.29 12.68 44.98
CA VAL A 251 0.80 13.13 45.86
C VAL A 251 2.07 12.30 45.66
N LYS A 252 1.98 11.17 44.95
CA LYS A 252 3.09 10.37 44.46
C LYS A 252 3.43 10.75 43.03
#